data_AF-A0A379QBZ7-F1
#
_entry.id   AF-A0A379QBZ7-F1
#
_cell.length_a   1.000
_cell.length_b   1.000
_cell.length_c   1.000
_cell.angle_alpha   90.00
_cell.angle_beta   90.00
_cell.angle_gamma   90.00
#
_symmetry.space_group_name_H-M   'P 1'
#
loop_
_entity.id
_entity.type
_entity.pdbx_description
1 polymer ?
#
loop_
_entity_poly.entity_id
_entity_poly.type
_entity_poly.pdbx_seq_one_letter_code
_entity_poly.pdbx_strand_id
1 'polypeptide(L)'
;MKTLRKVSLGSRWRPDWLGFILRDRRFLYVNGHRLADPDSFTVLAQKSWDQRGNFSAAFNPCVADPFGPWDTLARTRTKILLNGERLDADPDTFSIVRWMPGSLLTWRDKNGLHRHVLDQDNLDWDMQIEKHCDAFNLQEKRVLWRKGPECKFAEIPGLDPEQFHPLSNAVAQYHDRLYVIRKTEFGENQLDVVTLDNPNLVIDKRFNAGRHHGYLLTKTRSDFKEEDGLQVFESAGPLILMDYHVPDETEAHLSDSPHYKKWYARDDRYVYAFDGAQLWRYPTPNPKALRVTWQTTHSGYGYWVDYRIAQLDGALMEDGSFIATGIPRDPSVKTAYVKTDGTFDIGKTAVRWRKVLSPDGEWGRWQTIPNVDPSQFHLVNDRIAQYKNRLYIARLSPFGEDQLETLELDSATPFLNRRINAGKEHGYFMRDSQQGQGIQVFSISGPLKVTERFAYDNRYVYTWIGSQLYRTASPCPDKTHTLNRNIMYTNNKDIIIITQAQECQKSRR
;
A
#
# COMPACT_ATOMS: atom_id res chain seq x y z
N MET A 1 2.29 -31.68 -46.46
CA MET A 1 2.02 -30.88 -45.26
C MET A 1 1.69 -31.81 -44.10
N LYS A 2 2.54 -31.92 -43.08
CA LYS A 2 2.23 -32.68 -41.86
C LYS A 2 1.86 -31.67 -40.78
N THR A 3 0.58 -31.65 -40.40
CA THR A 3 0.04 -30.90 -39.28
C THR A 3 0.73 -31.35 -37.99
N LEU A 4 1.34 -30.40 -37.27
CA LEU A 4 2.00 -30.67 -35.99
C LEU A 4 0.96 -31.08 -34.94
N ARG A 5 1.29 -32.13 -34.19
CA ARG A 5 0.46 -32.72 -33.14
C ARG A 5 0.43 -31.79 -31.93
N LYS A 6 -0.77 -31.45 -31.43
CA LYS A 6 -0.96 -30.72 -30.18
C LYS A 6 -0.31 -31.51 -29.04
N VAL A 7 0.76 -30.97 -28.44
CA VAL A 7 1.42 -31.57 -27.28
C VAL A 7 0.68 -31.09 -26.02
N SER A 8 0.15 -32.02 -25.22
CA SER A 8 -0.41 -31.71 -23.91
C SER A 8 0.73 -31.56 -22.90
N LEU A 9 0.89 -30.35 -22.38
CA LEU A 9 1.93 -29.99 -21.42
C LEU A 9 1.36 -30.07 -19.99
N GLY A 10 2.09 -30.72 -19.07
CA GLY A 10 1.70 -30.83 -17.66
C GLY A 10 1.79 -29.50 -16.88
N SER A 11 1.30 -29.50 -15.63
CA SER A 11 1.16 -28.32 -14.75
C SER A 11 2.44 -27.54 -14.41
N ARG A 12 3.63 -28.01 -14.85
CA ARG A 12 4.92 -27.32 -14.68
C ARG A 12 5.30 -26.39 -15.85
N TRP A 13 4.47 -26.31 -16.88
CA TRP A 13 4.67 -25.45 -18.04
C TRP A 13 3.67 -24.29 -17.98
N ARG A 14 4.12 -23.07 -17.68
CA ARG A 14 3.32 -21.85 -17.88
C ARG A 14 3.79 -21.20 -19.18
N PRO A 15 2.96 -21.14 -20.25
CA PRO A 15 3.26 -20.30 -21.40
C PRO A 15 3.25 -18.81 -20.98
N ASP A 16 3.95 -17.96 -21.73
CA ASP A 16 3.65 -16.52 -21.68
C ASP A 16 2.19 -16.29 -22.14
N TRP A 17 1.61 -15.13 -21.81
CA TRP A 17 0.20 -14.81 -22.08
C TRP A 17 -0.21 -14.94 -23.55
N LEU A 18 0.76 -14.96 -24.47
CA LEU A 18 0.54 -15.09 -25.90
C LEU A 18 0.75 -16.53 -26.44
N GLY A 19 1.20 -17.47 -25.60
CA GLY A 19 1.52 -18.84 -26.03
C GLY A 19 2.71 -18.90 -26.99
N PHE A 20 3.52 -17.85 -27.02
CA PHE A 20 4.59 -17.69 -27.99
C PHE A 20 5.84 -18.39 -27.53
N ILE A 21 6.19 -18.34 -26.24
CA ILE A 21 7.43 -18.95 -25.76
C ILE A 21 7.15 -20.20 -24.92
N LEU A 22 7.60 -21.36 -25.42
CA LEU A 22 7.63 -22.62 -24.68
C LEU A 22 9.07 -23.02 -24.39
N ARG A 23 9.32 -23.65 -23.24
CA ARG A 23 10.63 -24.23 -22.91
C ARG A 23 10.56 -25.75 -22.85
N ASP A 24 11.72 -26.41 -22.95
CA ASP A 24 11.99 -27.70 -22.31
C ASP A 24 13.45 -27.76 -21.82
N ARG A 25 13.93 -28.93 -21.37
CA ARG A 25 15.32 -29.10 -20.87
C ARG A 25 16.40 -28.81 -21.93
N ARG A 26 16.05 -28.69 -23.20
CA ARG A 26 16.96 -28.59 -24.34
C ARG A 26 16.55 -27.53 -25.36
N PHE A 27 15.29 -27.10 -25.39
CA PHE A 27 14.74 -26.27 -26.46
C PHE A 27 13.95 -25.09 -25.94
N LEU A 28 14.12 -23.96 -26.64
CA LEU A 28 13.20 -22.85 -26.64
C LEU A 28 12.35 -22.95 -27.91
N TYR A 29 11.03 -22.84 -27.74
CA TYR A 29 10.07 -22.76 -28.81
C TYR A 29 9.52 -21.34 -28.83
N VAL A 30 9.52 -20.69 -29.97
CA VAL A 30 8.98 -19.34 -30.16
C VAL A 30 7.94 -19.40 -31.27
N ASN A 31 6.72 -18.95 -31.02
CA ASN A 31 5.56 -19.07 -31.90
C ASN A 31 5.32 -20.51 -32.40
N GLY A 32 5.56 -21.50 -31.54
CA GLY A 32 5.48 -22.92 -31.91
C GLY A 32 6.64 -23.44 -32.76
N HIS A 33 7.62 -22.61 -33.10
CA HIS A 33 8.83 -23.00 -33.82
C HIS A 33 9.98 -23.29 -32.87
N ARG A 34 10.59 -24.47 -33.01
CA ARG A 34 11.81 -24.82 -32.29
C ARG A 34 12.96 -23.95 -32.79
N LEU A 35 13.63 -23.23 -31.88
CA LEU A 35 14.89 -22.57 -32.21
C LEU A 35 16.00 -23.63 -32.37
N ALA A 36 16.64 -23.62 -33.53
CA ALA A 36 17.69 -24.57 -33.89
C ALA A 36 19.04 -24.13 -33.29
N ASP A 37 19.25 -24.37 -31.99
CA ASP A 37 20.58 -24.38 -31.36
C ASP A 37 20.54 -25.03 -29.96
N PRO A 38 20.81 -26.35 -29.83
CA PRO A 38 20.60 -27.12 -28.59
C PRO A 38 21.72 -27.08 -27.54
N ASP A 39 22.89 -26.50 -27.82
CA ASP A 39 24.09 -26.87 -27.04
C ASP A 39 24.20 -26.20 -25.66
N SER A 40 23.38 -25.18 -25.40
CA SER A 40 22.98 -24.68 -24.07
C SER A 40 22.20 -23.38 -24.24
N PHE A 41 20.99 -23.30 -23.68
CA PHE A 41 20.21 -22.07 -23.59
C PHE A 41 19.97 -21.76 -22.11
N THR A 42 20.08 -20.50 -21.74
CA THR A 42 19.83 -20.03 -20.37
C THR A 42 18.99 -18.76 -20.43
N VAL A 43 17.84 -18.78 -19.76
CA VAL A 43 17.08 -17.56 -19.51
C VAL A 43 17.91 -16.71 -18.55
N LEU A 44 18.26 -15.51 -18.98
CA LEU A 44 19.02 -14.57 -18.18
C LEU A 44 18.10 -13.79 -17.25
N ALA A 45 16.96 -13.32 -17.78
CA ALA A 45 16.00 -12.54 -17.04
C ALA A 45 14.63 -12.51 -17.76
N GLN A 46 13.57 -12.22 -17.02
CA GLN A 46 12.26 -11.90 -17.54
C GLN A 46 11.78 -10.60 -16.88
N LYS A 47 11.07 -9.75 -17.62
CA LYS A 47 10.46 -8.52 -17.09
C LYS A 47 9.04 -8.36 -17.61
N SER A 48 8.12 -7.99 -16.73
CA SER A 48 6.75 -7.64 -17.12
C SER A 48 6.74 -6.31 -17.84
N TRP A 49 5.82 -6.15 -18.79
CA TRP A 49 5.50 -4.83 -19.33
C TRP A 49 4.87 -3.90 -18.27
N ASP A 50 4.35 -4.46 -17.17
CA ASP A 50 3.89 -3.67 -16.04
C ASP A 50 5.06 -3.19 -15.16
N GLN A 51 5.14 -1.88 -14.92
CA GLN A 51 6.22 -1.25 -14.17
C GLN A 51 5.83 -0.83 -12.73
N ARG A 52 4.61 -1.13 -12.27
CA ARG A 52 4.04 -0.60 -11.02
C ARG A 52 4.55 -1.28 -9.74
N GLY A 53 5.36 -2.35 -9.87
CA GLY A 53 5.95 -3.11 -8.75
C GLY A 53 5.01 -4.17 -8.18
N ASN A 54 5.59 -5.24 -7.64
CA ASN A 54 4.87 -6.46 -7.22
C ASN A 54 3.87 -6.26 -6.07
N PHE A 55 3.92 -5.13 -5.34
CA PHE A 55 3.02 -4.83 -4.22
C PHE A 55 2.05 -3.68 -4.49
N SER A 56 1.89 -3.26 -5.74
CA SER A 56 1.00 -2.16 -6.11
C SER A 56 -0.48 -2.47 -5.86
N ALA A 57 -1.18 -1.49 -5.30
CA ALA A 57 -2.63 -1.49 -5.11
C ALA A 57 -3.46 -1.30 -6.39
N ALA A 58 -2.84 -1.02 -7.53
CA ALA A 58 -3.57 -0.78 -8.79
C ALA A 58 -3.95 -2.09 -9.49
N PHE A 59 -3.41 -3.21 -9.01
CA PHE A 59 -3.71 -4.54 -9.52
C PHE A 59 -5.07 -5.00 -9.00
N ASN A 60 -5.88 -5.53 -9.91
CA ASN A 60 -7.09 -6.24 -9.54
C ASN A 60 -6.72 -7.71 -9.31
N PRO A 61 -6.66 -8.17 -8.06
CA PRO A 61 -6.19 -9.52 -7.78
C PRO A 61 -7.22 -10.57 -8.26
N CYS A 62 -8.47 -10.19 -8.58
CA CYS A 62 -9.51 -11.09 -9.12
C CYS A 62 -9.24 -11.57 -10.55
N VAL A 63 -8.19 -11.06 -11.21
CA VAL A 63 -7.76 -11.53 -12.52
C VAL A 63 -6.70 -12.60 -12.28
N ALA A 64 -7.09 -13.87 -12.45
CA ALA A 64 -6.21 -15.04 -12.28
C ALA A 64 -5.22 -15.23 -13.45
N ASP A 65 -4.79 -14.12 -14.07
CA ASP A 65 -3.86 -14.15 -15.18
C ASP A 65 -2.46 -13.78 -14.66
N PRO A 66 -1.39 -14.53 -15.03
CA PRO A 66 -0.03 -14.04 -14.86
C PRO A 66 0.08 -12.68 -15.53
N PHE A 67 0.95 -11.78 -15.06
CA PHE A 67 0.94 -10.41 -15.57
C PHE A 67 0.97 -10.40 -17.10
N GLY A 68 0.35 -9.36 -17.67
CA GLY A 68 0.39 -9.05 -19.09
C GLY A 68 1.83 -9.05 -19.62
N PRO A 69 1.98 -9.03 -20.95
CA PRO A 69 3.11 -9.59 -21.69
C PRO A 69 4.48 -9.40 -21.03
N TRP A 70 5.31 -10.45 -21.17
CA TRP A 70 6.65 -10.49 -20.60
C TRP A 70 7.65 -10.39 -21.71
N ASP A 71 8.72 -9.63 -21.48
CA ASP A 71 9.92 -9.83 -22.24
C ASP A 71 10.79 -10.91 -21.58
N THR A 72 11.33 -11.81 -22.39
CA THR A 72 12.27 -12.86 -21.96
C THR A 72 13.61 -12.66 -22.64
N LEU A 73 14.63 -12.37 -21.84
CA LEU A 73 16.01 -12.29 -22.27
C LEU A 73 16.71 -13.61 -22.00
N ALA A 74 17.42 -14.11 -23.00
CA ALA A 74 18.12 -15.36 -22.89
C ALA A 74 19.42 -15.40 -23.68
N ARG A 75 20.26 -16.37 -23.35
CA ARG A 75 21.59 -16.55 -23.91
C ARG A 75 21.78 -17.97 -24.42
N THR A 76 22.44 -18.08 -25.56
CA THR A 76 23.12 -19.30 -26.02
C THR A 76 24.63 -19.09 -25.95
N ARG A 77 25.43 -20.10 -26.32
CA ARG A 77 26.89 -19.94 -26.40
C ARG A 77 27.33 -18.84 -27.36
N THR A 78 26.52 -18.51 -28.36
CA THR A 78 26.90 -17.64 -29.47
C THR A 78 25.97 -16.44 -29.66
N LYS A 79 24.87 -16.35 -28.91
CA LYS A 79 23.81 -15.35 -29.16
C LYS A 79 23.16 -14.88 -27.88
N ILE A 80 22.69 -13.64 -27.92
CA ILE A 80 21.67 -13.12 -27.02
C ILE A 80 20.34 -13.07 -27.76
N LEU A 81 19.28 -13.46 -27.08
CA LEU A 81 17.93 -13.53 -27.60
C LEU A 81 17.00 -12.70 -26.72
N LEU A 82 16.17 -11.85 -27.32
CA LEU A 82 15.08 -11.15 -26.66
C LEU A 82 13.77 -11.55 -27.32
N ASN A 83 12.84 -12.17 -26.57
CA ASN A 83 11.57 -12.67 -27.10
C ASN A 83 11.73 -13.63 -28.31
N GLY A 84 12.88 -14.30 -28.40
CA GLY A 84 13.23 -15.17 -29.52
C GLY A 84 13.92 -14.47 -30.70
N GLU A 85 13.92 -13.14 -30.74
CA GLU A 85 14.69 -12.35 -31.70
C GLU A 85 16.18 -12.37 -31.34
N ARG A 86 17.04 -12.48 -32.36
CA ARG A 86 18.49 -12.45 -32.18
C ARG A 86 18.98 -11.02 -32.12
N LEU A 87 19.66 -10.67 -31.03
CA LEU A 87 20.35 -9.40 -30.94
C LEU A 87 21.75 -9.52 -31.56
N ASP A 88 22.20 -8.46 -32.22
CA ASP A 88 23.59 -8.30 -32.65
C ASP A 88 24.46 -7.91 -31.45
N ALA A 89 24.62 -8.85 -30.53
CA ALA A 89 25.29 -8.64 -29.27
C ALA A 89 26.31 -9.75 -29.02
N ASP A 90 27.49 -9.38 -28.51
CA ASP A 90 28.47 -10.34 -28.06
C ASP A 90 28.02 -11.01 -26.75
N PRO A 91 27.75 -12.32 -26.73
CA PRO A 91 27.15 -12.99 -25.58
C PRO A 91 28.09 -13.08 -24.36
N ASP A 92 29.40 -12.93 -24.56
CA ASP A 92 30.40 -13.06 -23.50
C ASP A 92 30.63 -11.76 -22.74
N THR A 93 30.34 -10.62 -23.38
CA THR A 93 30.51 -9.27 -22.80
C THR A 93 29.20 -8.49 -22.66
N PHE A 94 28.07 -9.11 -22.99
CA PHE A 94 26.75 -8.50 -22.90
C PHE A 94 26.40 -8.04 -21.47
N SER A 95 25.98 -6.79 -21.35
CA SER A 95 25.45 -6.20 -20.12
C SER A 95 24.29 -5.27 -20.42
N ILE A 96 23.19 -5.39 -19.66
CA ILE A 96 22.03 -4.51 -19.80
C ILE A 96 22.40 -3.13 -19.27
N VAL A 97 22.04 -2.09 -20.03
CA VAL A 97 22.14 -0.69 -19.60
C VAL A 97 20.76 -0.14 -19.26
N ARG A 98 19.75 -0.41 -20.08
CA ARG A 98 18.35 -0.04 -19.83
C ARG A 98 17.42 -0.99 -20.55
N TRP A 99 16.41 -1.53 -19.87
CA TRP A 99 15.38 -2.37 -20.46
C TRP A 99 13.99 -1.90 -20.05
N MET A 100 13.29 -1.27 -21.00
CA MET A 100 11.87 -0.93 -20.97
C MET A 100 11.11 -2.06 -21.68
N PRO A 101 10.48 -2.98 -20.93
CA PRO A 101 9.89 -4.19 -21.53
C PRO A 101 8.79 -3.82 -22.53
N GLY A 102 8.78 -4.49 -23.69
CA GLY A 102 7.86 -4.21 -24.78
C GLY A 102 8.21 -3.00 -25.65
N SER A 103 9.20 -2.19 -25.26
CA SER A 103 9.48 -0.90 -25.89
C SER A 103 10.94 -0.74 -26.34
N LEU A 104 11.90 -0.93 -25.43
CA LEU A 104 13.31 -0.60 -25.68
C LEU A 104 14.28 -1.48 -24.87
N LEU A 105 15.34 -1.95 -25.53
CA LEU A 105 16.54 -2.49 -24.87
C LEU A 105 17.80 -1.73 -25.30
N THR A 106 18.56 -1.27 -24.32
CA THR A 106 19.90 -0.72 -24.49
C THR A 106 20.88 -1.62 -23.73
N TRP A 107 21.97 -2.01 -24.39
CA TRP A 107 23.01 -2.85 -23.80
C TRP A 107 24.40 -2.37 -24.18
N ARG A 108 25.39 -2.83 -23.42
CA ARG A 108 26.80 -2.65 -23.74
C ARG A 108 27.46 -4.01 -23.92
N ASP A 109 28.31 -4.10 -24.92
CA ASP A 109 29.21 -5.23 -25.14
C ASP A 109 30.59 -4.73 -25.60
N LYS A 110 31.49 -5.65 -25.99
CA LYS A 110 32.83 -5.31 -26.48
C LYS A 110 32.84 -4.37 -27.70
N ASN A 111 31.74 -4.30 -28.44
CA ASN A 111 31.59 -3.44 -29.62
C ASN A 111 31.01 -2.06 -29.29
N GLY A 112 30.65 -1.80 -28.03
CA GLY A 112 30.19 -0.49 -27.56
C GLY A 112 28.79 -0.51 -26.97
N LEU A 113 28.13 0.65 -26.99
CA LEU A 113 26.76 0.84 -26.53
C LEU A 113 25.80 0.69 -27.71
N HIS A 114 24.78 -0.14 -27.55
CA HIS A 114 23.78 -0.42 -28.56
C HIS A 114 22.39 -0.10 -28.03
N ARG A 115 21.50 0.30 -28.94
CA ARG A 115 20.10 0.66 -28.63
C ARG A 115 19.19 0.00 -29.66
N HIS A 116 18.22 -0.78 -29.19
CA HIS A 116 17.25 -1.50 -30.02
C HIS A 116 15.83 -1.18 -29.53
N VAL A 117 15.04 -0.56 -30.40
CA VAL A 117 13.60 -0.31 -30.18
C VAL A 117 12.87 -1.55 -30.60
N LEU A 118 12.12 -2.17 -29.68
CA LEU A 118 11.32 -3.36 -29.94
C LEU A 118 10.03 -2.96 -30.67
N ASP A 119 9.37 -1.92 -30.16
CA ASP A 119 8.11 -1.40 -30.69
C ASP A 119 8.06 0.11 -30.48
N GLN A 120 7.87 0.86 -31.56
CA GLN A 120 7.87 2.33 -31.53
C GLN A 120 6.58 2.88 -30.92
N ASP A 121 5.43 2.23 -31.12
CA ASP A 121 4.15 2.68 -30.60
C ASP A 121 4.11 2.49 -29.07
N ASN A 122 4.66 1.38 -28.56
CA ASN A 122 4.81 1.16 -27.11
C ASN A 122 5.80 2.17 -26.50
N LEU A 123 6.92 2.45 -27.17
CA LEU A 123 7.86 3.46 -26.69
C LEU A 123 7.23 4.86 -26.63
N ASP A 124 6.46 5.24 -27.65
CA ASP A 124 5.73 6.51 -27.69
C ASP A 124 4.61 6.56 -26.64
N TRP A 125 3.98 5.42 -26.34
CA TRP A 125 3.02 5.28 -25.25
C TRP A 125 3.71 5.47 -23.91
N ASP A 126 4.82 4.79 -23.61
CA ASP A 126 5.58 4.91 -22.36
C ASP A 126 6.06 6.35 -22.08
N MET A 127 6.32 7.13 -23.14
CA MET A 127 6.71 8.54 -23.02
C MET A 127 5.54 9.47 -22.65
N GLN A 128 4.29 9.04 -22.80
CA GLN A 128 3.09 9.84 -22.48
C GLN A 128 2.71 9.77 -20.99
N ILE A 129 3.66 10.07 -20.11
CA ILE A 129 3.55 9.95 -18.64
C ILE A 129 2.30 10.64 -18.04
N GLU A 130 1.84 11.74 -18.64
CA GLU A 130 0.66 12.49 -18.19
C GLU A 130 -0.66 11.74 -18.44
N LYS A 131 -0.67 10.77 -19.36
CA LYS A 131 -1.84 9.92 -19.61
C LYS A 131 -1.95 8.76 -18.63
N HIS A 132 -0.82 8.19 -18.23
CA HIS A 132 -0.79 7.00 -17.36
C HIS A 132 -0.89 7.38 -15.89
N CYS A 133 -0.35 8.54 -15.52
CA CYS A 133 -0.41 9.07 -14.16
C CYS A 133 0.21 8.14 -13.09
N ASP A 134 1.15 7.28 -13.48
CA ASP A 134 1.84 6.35 -12.57
C ASP A 134 2.65 7.08 -11.51
N ALA A 135 2.85 6.43 -10.37
CA ALA A 135 3.55 6.99 -9.23
C ALA A 135 5.03 7.30 -9.56
N PHE A 136 5.70 6.33 -10.17
CA PHE A 136 7.06 6.42 -10.67
C PHE A 136 7.06 6.05 -12.14
N ASN A 137 7.77 6.83 -12.96
CA ASN A 137 7.92 6.58 -14.39
C ASN A 137 9.41 6.40 -14.70
N LEU A 138 9.76 5.25 -15.28
CA LEU A 138 11.11 4.86 -15.62
C LEU A 138 11.36 5.07 -17.11
N GLN A 139 11.74 6.28 -17.50
CA GLN A 139 12.08 6.57 -18.90
C GLN A 139 13.45 5.95 -19.27
N GLU A 140 13.86 6.09 -20.52
CA GLU A 140 15.15 5.56 -21.00
C GLU A 140 16.34 6.08 -20.18
N LYS A 141 16.30 7.34 -19.74
CA LYS A 141 17.43 8.03 -19.09
C LYS A 141 17.09 8.72 -17.77
N ARG A 142 15.80 8.73 -17.38
CA ARG A 142 15.30 9.57 -16.28
C ARG A 142 14.32 8.79 -15.43
N VAL A 143 14.37 9.04 -14.13
CA VAL A 143 13.36 8.58 -13.17
C VAL A 143 12.51 9.78 -12.79
N LEU A 144 11.20 9.66 -13.02
CA LEU A 144 10.23 10.70 -12.70
C LEU A 144 9.27 10.19 -11.62
N TRP A 145 8.79 11.09 -10.77
CA TRP A 145 7.78 10.79 -9.76
C TRP A 145 6.60 11.76 -9.85
N ARG A 146 5.42 11.30 -9.45
CA ARG A 146 4.18 12.08 -9.51
C ARG A 146 4.12 13.10 -8.37
N LYS A 147 4.19 14.39 -8.70
CA LYS A 147 4.23 15.51 -7.77
C LYS A 147 2.91 16.28 -7.72
N GLY A 148 2.46 16.63 -6.51
CA GLY A 148 1.26 17.44 -6.32
C GLY A 148 -0.05 16.67 -6.49
N PRO A 149 -1.20 17.36 -6.58
CA PRO A 149 -2.54 16.75 -6.63
C PRO A 149 -2.97 16.31 -8.04
N GLU A 150 -2.27 16.75 -9.08
CA GLU A 150 -2.53 16.43 -10.50
C GLU A 150 -1.49 15.42 -11.03
N CYS A 151 -1.68 14.92 -12.26
CA CYS A 151 -0.69 14.07 -12.96
C CYS A 151 0.51 14.88 -13.46
N LYS A 152 1.13 15.64 -12.56
CA LYS A 152 2.36 16.40 -12.79
C LYS A 152 3.54 15.59 -12.32
N PHE A 153 4.69 15.77 -12.98
CA PHE A 153 5.88 14.99 -12.72
C PHE A 153 7.07 15.87 -12.38
N ALA A 154 7.96 15.33 -11.55
CA ALA A 154 9.28 15.90 -11.29
C ALA A 154 10.34 14.80 -11.43
N GLU A 155 11.54 15.18 -11.86
CA GLU A 155 12.67 14.27 -11.97
C GLU A 155 13.35 14.05 -10.62
N ILE A 156 13.80 12.82 -10.40
CA ILE A 156 14.74 12.49 -9.33
C ILE A 156 16.14 12.46 -9.95
N PRO A 157 16.99 13.48 -9.68
CA PRO A 157 18.23 13.66 -10.41
C PRO A 157 19.26 12.57 -10.08
N GLY A 158 20.00 12.13 -11.10
CA GLY A 158 21.17 11.27 -10.95
C GLY A 158 20.88 9.80 -10.66
N LEU A 159 19.64 9.34 -10.84
CA LEU A 159 19.27 7.93 -10.70
C LEU A 159 19.38 7.18 -12.02
N ASP A 160 19.93 5.97 -11.96
CA ASP A 160 19.87 5.00 -13.05
C ASP A 160 18.49 4.34 -13.08
N PRO A 161 17.66 4.56 -14.12
CA PRO A 161 16.32 3.96 -14.20
C PRO A 161 16.32 2.43 -14.21
N GLU A 162 17.42 1.78 -14.60
CA GLU A 162 17.52 0.32 -14.62
C GLU A 162 17.70 -0.28 -13.22
N GLN A 163 18.26 0.50 -12.28
CA GLN A 163 18.49 0.09 -10.89
C GLN A 163 17.42 0.65 -9.92
N PHE A 164 16.45 1.39 -10.44
CA PHE A 164 15.33 1.91 -9.68
C PHE A 164 14.15 0.94 -9.76
N HIS A 165 13.74 0.42 -8.61
CA HIS A 165 12.76 -0.65 -8.52
C HIS A 165 11.49 -0.16 -7.82
N PRO A 166 10.43 0.21 -8.56
CA PRO A 166 9.11 0.40 -7.98
C PRO A 166 8.67 -0.87 -7.24
N LEU A 167 8.23 -0.68 -5.99
CA LEU A 167 7.75 -1.76 -5.13
C LEU A 167 6.22 -1.72 -5.04
N SER A 168 5.65 -0.52 -5.03
CA SER A 168 4.20 -0.26 -4.98
C SER A 168 3.85 1.08 -5.65
N ASN A 169 2.58 1.51 -5.60
CA ASN A 169 2.17 2.82 -6.12
C ASN A 169 2.64 4.02 -5.27
N ALA A 170 3.46 3.78 -4.25
CA ALA A 170 3.98 4.84 -3.39
C ALA A 170 5.44 4.63 -2.98
N VAL A 171 6.00 3.44 -3.17
CA VAL A 171 7.34 3.11 -2.68
C VAL A 171 8.19 2.54 -3.81
N ALA A 172 9.43 2.99 -3.92
CA ALA A 172 10.44 2.41 -4.79
C ALA A 172 11.79 2.31 -4.06
N GLN A 173 12.64 1.39 -4.49
CA GLN A 173 13.99 1.23 -3.95
C GLN A 173 15.05 1.56 -4.99
N TYR A 174 16.12 2.23 -4.55
CA TYR A 174 17.36 2.39 -5.30
C TYR A 174 18.53 2.28 -4.31
N HIS A 175 19.32 1.20 -4.44
CA HIS A 175 20.35 0.82 -3.48
C HIS A 175 19.83 0.80 -2.03
N ASP A 176 20.48 1.55 -1.14
CA ASP A 176 20.19 1.67 0.28
C ASP A 176 19.09 2.71 0.58
N ARG A 177 18.30 3.13 -0.41
CA ARG A 177 17.29 4.18 -0.24
C ARG A 177 15.92 3.73 -0.70
N LEU A 178 14.90 4.11 0.07
CA LEU A 178 13.50 4.02 -0.30
C LEU A 178 12.96 5.40 -0.63
N TYR A 179 12.40 5.53 -1.83
CA TYR A 179 11.72 6.71 -2.34
C TYR A 179 10.23 6.53 -2.07
N VAL A 180 9.65 7.41 -1.28
CA VAL A 180 8.28 7.27 -0.75
C VAL A 180 7.45 8.47 -1.13
N ILE A 181 6.41 8.26 -1.92
CA ILE A 181 5.40 9.27 -2.21
C ILE A 181 4.40 9.26 -1.06
N ARG A 182 4.36 10.35 -0.28
CA ARG A 182 3.36 10.59 0.76
C ARG A 182 2.40 11.68 0.35
N LYS A 183 1.21 11.69 0.95
CA LYS A 183 0.27 12.81 0.81
C LYS A 183 0.49 13.82 1.94
N THR A 184 0.46 15.11 1.59
CA THR A 184 0.37 16.19 2.57
C THR A 184 -0.99 16.16 3.28
N GLU A 185 -1.16 17.02 4.28
CA GLU A 185 -2.44 17.20 4.97
C GLU A 185 -3.63 17.49 4.04
N PHE A 186 -3.38 18.08 2.87
CA PHE A 186 -4.39 18.40 1.85
C PHE A 186 -4.23 17.59 0.56
N GLY A 187 -3.55 16.45 0.62
CA GLY A 187 -3.59 15.43 -0.42
C GLY A 187 -2.63 15.64 -1.60
N GLU A 188 -1.67 16.55 -1.47
CA GLU A 188 -0.63 16.76 -2.48
C GLU A 188 0.47 15.71 -2.32
N ASN A 189 0.98 15.15 -3.42
CA ASN A 189 2.09 14.21 -3.37
C ASN A 189 3.41 14.94 -3.05
N GLN A 190 4.10 14.46 -2.01
CA GLN A 190 5.48 14.81 -1.64
C GLN A 190 6.37 13.57 -1.70
N LEU A 191 7.64 13.75 -2.04
CA LEU A 191 8.62 12.67 -2.10
C LEU A 191 9.54 12.74 -0.88
N ASP A 192 9.48 11.69 -0.06
CA ASP A 192 10.39 11.46 1.04
C ASP A 192 11.44 10.42 0.63
N VAL A 193 12.63 10.52 1.22
CA VAL A 193 13.71 9.54 1.02
C VAL A 193 14.11 8.96 2.38
N VAL A 194 14.01 7.65 2.51
CA VAL A 194 14.40 6.90 3.72
C VAL A 194 15.67 6.13 3.42
N THR A 195 16.68 6.22 4.29
CA THR A 195 17.90 5.42 4.19
C THR A 195 17.73 4.12 4.96
N LEU A 196 18.10 3.00 4.35
CA LEU A 196 18.11 1.68 4.97
C LEU A 196 19.26 1.60 5.98
N ASP A 197 18.98 1.06 7.17
CA ASP A 197 20.01 0.83 8.19
C ASP A 197 20.94 -0.36 7.85
N ASN A 198 20.55 -1.14 6.85
CA ASN A 198 21.33 -2.16 6.20
C ASN A 198 21.41 -1.83 4.69
N PRO A 199 22.55 -1.36 4.17
CA PRO A 199 22.67 -0.95 2.78
C PRO A 199 22.53 -2.13 1.79
N ASN A 200 22.65 -3.37 2.26
CA ASN A 200 22.50 -4.58 1.45
C ASN A 200 21.09 -5.18 1.54
N LEU A 201 20.16 -4.54 2.26
CA LEU A 201 18.78 -5.03 2.36
C LEU A 201 18.03 -4.76 1.06
N VAL A 202 17.49 -5.82 0.47
CA VAL A 202 16.53 -5.73 -0.63
C VAL A 202 15.12 -5.81 -0.05
N ILE A 203 14.24 -4.90 -0.44
CA ILE A 203 12.84 -4.92 -0.04
C ILE A 203 12.07 -5.79 -1.03
N ASP A 204 11.78 -7.03 -0.62
CA ASP A 204 11.10 -8.03 -1.45
C ASP A 204 9.86 -8.64 -0.79
N LYS A 205 9.48 -8.11 0.39
CA LYS A 205 8.31 -8.51 1.17
C LYS A 205 7.50 -7.29 1.61
N ARG A 206 6.32 -7.55 2.15
CA ARG A 206 5.54 -6.52 2.86
C ARG A 206 6.10 -6.20 4.25
N PHE A 207 6.79 -7.15 4.90
CA PHE A 207 7.52 -6.92 6.16
C PHE A 207 8.99 -7.32 5.99
N ASN A 208 9.90 -6.35 6.03
CA ASN A 208 11.33 -6.55 5.90
C ASN A 208 12.04 -6.11 7.19
N ALA A 209 13.11 -6.82 7.54
CA ALA A 209 13.91 -6.54 8.71
C ALA A 209 15.30 -6.01 8.32
N GLY A 210 15.61 -4.81 8.80
CA GLY A 210 16.94 -4.23 8.81
C GLY A 210 17.75 -4.70 10.02
N ARG A 211 18.74 -3.90 10.41
CA ARG A 211 19.55 -4.18 11.62
C ARG A 211 18.79 -3.85 12.90
N HIS A 212 18.14 -2.70 12.91
CA HIS A 212 17.40 -2.10 14.02
C HIS A 212 16.08 -1.48 13.56
N HIS A 213 15.70 -1.63 12.29
CA HIS A 213 14.45 -1.11 11.76
C HIS A 213 13.63 -2.20 11.08
N GLY A 214 12.30 -2.09 11.21
CA GLY A 214 11.36 -2.80 10.35
C GLY A 214 10.84 -1.87 9.25
N TYR A 215 10.76 -2.38 8.02
CA TYR A 215 10.26 -1.68 6.84
C TYR A 215 9.00 -2.38 6.34
N LEU A 216 7.87 -1.68 6.39
CA LEU A 216 6.54 -2.22 6.13
C LEU A 216 5.90 -1.56 4.92
N LEU A 217 5.64 -2.33 3.86
CA LEU A 217 4.84 -1.88 2.73
C LEU A 217 3.37 -1.98 3.09
N THR A 218 2.78 -0.84 3.47
CA THR A 218 1.40 -0.74 3.94
C THR A 218 0.44 -0.62 2.78
N LYS A 219 -0.74 -1.22 2.90
CA LYS A 219 -1.85 -1.14 1.97
C LYS A 219 -3.14 -0.91 2.73
N THR A 220 -3.64 0.32 2.74
CA THR A 220 -4.87 0.69 3.47
C THR A 220 -6.03 0.86 2.51
N ARG A 221 -7.21 0.33 2.85
CA ARG A 221 -8.44 0.52 2.06
C ARG A 221 -9.27 1.66 2.65
N SER A 222 -9.70 2.60 1.80
CA SER A 222 -10.57 3.71 2.18
C SER A 222 -11.49 4.09 1.01
N ASP A 223 -12.81 4.16 1.25
CA ASP A 223 -13.84 4.46 0.24
C ASP A 223 -13.62 3.72 -1.11
N PHE A 224 -13.39 2.40 -1.04
CA PHE A 224 -13.14 1.51 -2.19
C PHE A 224 -11.84 1.78 -2.98
N LYS A 225 -10.96 2.66 -2.49
CA LYS A 225 -9.60 2.83 -3.01
C LYS A 225 -8.59 2.26 -2.04
N GLU A 226 -7.57 1.63 -2.61
CA GLU A 226 -6.44 1.14 -1.86
C GLU A 226 -5.29 2.14 -2.00
N GLU A 227 -4.66 2.46 -0.88
CA GLU A 227 -3.53 3.37 -0.79
C GLU A 227 -2.31 2.62 -0.29
N ASP A 228 -1.26 2.62 -1.09
CA ASP A 228 0.05 2.08 -0.72
C ASP A 228 0.84 3.10 0.10
N GLY A 229 1.73 2.61 0.96
CA GLY A 229 2.62 3.46 1.74
C GLY A 229 3.80 2.70 2.33
N LEU A 230 4.60 3.42 3.10
CA LEU A 230 5.70 2.87 3.88
C LEU A 230 5.52 3.27 5.35
N GLN A 231 5.55 2.27 6.23
CA GLN A 231 5.79 2.47 7.65
C GLN A 231 7.18 1.95 8.00
N VAL A 232 7.93 2.75 8.77
CA VAL A 232 9.25 2.38 9.29
C VAL A 232 9.21 2.52 10.80
N PHE A 233 9.79 1.56 11.51
CA PHE A 233 9.86 1.60 12.96
C PHE A 233 11.21 1.10 13.45
N GLU A 234 11.64 1.59 14.62
CA GLU A 234 12.83 1.11 15.32
C GLU A 234 12.47 -0.07 16.23
N SER A 235 13.26 -1.14 16.17
CA SER A 235 13.15 -2.31 17.04
C SER A 235 14.06 -2.19 18.27
N ALA A 236 13.70 -2.85 19.36
CA ALA A 236 14.47 -2.83 20.62
C ALA A 236 15.75 -3.69 20.58
N GLY A 237 15.99 -4.38 19.47
CA GLY A 237 17.13 -5.26 19.20
C GLY A 237 17.09 -5.75 17.75
N PRO A 238 17.94 -6.71 17.38
CA PRO A 238 17.92 -7.30 16.04
C PRO A 238 16.54 -7.88 15.71
N LEU A 239 15.95 -7.42 14.61
CA LEU A 239 14.62 -7.85 14.19
C LEU A 239 14.72 -9.17 13.41
N ILE A 240 13.97 -10.17 13.86
CA ILE A 240 13.96 -11.52 13.28
C ILE A 240 12.57 -11.79 12.73
N LEU A 241 12.46 -11.90 11.40
CA LEU A 241 11.22 -12.31 10.74
C LEU A 241 10.94 -13.77 11.04
N MET A 242 9.67 -14.10 11.27
CA MET A 242 9.23 -15.48 11.45
C MET A 242 8.87 -16.13 10.10
N ASP A 243 8.70 -15.31 9.05
CA ASP A 243 8.52 -15.75 7.67
C ASP A 243 9.69 -15.28 6.80
N TYR A 244 10.43 -16.24 6.27
CA TYR A 244 11.55 -15.98 5.34
C TYR A 244 11.14 -16.14 3.88
N HIS A 245 9.92 -16.60 3.60
CA HIS A 245 9.43 -16.80 2.24
C HIS A 245 9.30 -15.46 1.52
N VAL A 246 9.98 -15.32 0.39
CA VAL A 246 9.76 -14.22 -0.55
C VAL A 246 8.56 -14.64 -1.39
N PRO A 247 7.42 -13.93 -1.31
CA PRO A 247 6.26 -14.31 -2.09
C PRO A 247 6.61 -14.26 -3.57
N ASP A 248 6.15 -15.26 -4.32
CA ASP A 248 6.11 -15.06 -5.76
C ASP A 248 5.12 -13.95 -6.12
N GLU A 249 5.16 -13.52 -7.36
CA GLU A 249 4.32 -12.45 -7.86
C GLU A 249 2.82 -12.71 -7.69
N THR A 250 2.37 -13.96 -7.89
CA THR A 250 0.97 -14.32 -7.67
C THR A 250 0.62 -14.22 -6.17
N GLU A 251 1.49 -14.74 -5.30
CA GLU A 251 1.33 -14.67 -3.85
C GLU A 251 1.39 -13.24 -3.32
N ALA A 252 2.19 -12.35 -3.92
CA ALA A 252 2.30 -10.95 -3.53
C ALA A 252 0.93 -10.25 -3.66
N HIS A 253 0.20 -10.52 -4.75
CA HIS A 253 -1.14 -9.96 -4.99
C HIS A 253 -2.28 -10.70 -4.30
N LEU A 254 -2.17 -12.01 -4.09
CA LEU A 254 -3.15 -12.73 -3.26
C LEU A 254 -3.09 -12.29 -1.80
N SER A 255 -1.89 -11.88 -1.35
CA SER A 255 -1.65 -11.35 0.00
C SER A 255 -2.06 -9.89 0.17
N ASP A 256 -2.76 -9.30 -0.81
CA ASP A 256 -3.04 -7.86 -0.84
C ASP A 256 -4.18 -7.41 0.06
N SER A 257 -5.03 -8.33 0.53
CA SER A 257 -6.01 -7.93 1.53
C SER A 257 -5.34 -7.89 2.90
N PRO A 258 -5.39 -6.74 3.61
CA PRO A 258 -4.78 -6.60 4.92
C PRO A 258 -5.45 -7.47 6.02
N HIS A 259 -6.39 -8.34 5.66
CA HIS A 259 -7.09 -9.24 6.58
C HIS A 259 -6.75 -10.72 6.38
N TYR A 260 -6.17 -11.11 5.23
CA TYR A 260 -5.99 -12.53 4.92
C TYR A 260 -4.64 -13.09 5.35
N LYS A 261 -3.57 -12.27 5.37
CA LYS A 261 -2.22 -12.73 5.71
C LYS A 261 -1.59 -11.83 6.76
N LYS A 262 -1.00 -12.46 7.78
CA LYS A 262 -0.24 -11.79 8.83
C LYS A 262 1.23 -12.17 8.74
N TRP A 263 2.09 -11.17 8.83
CA TRP A 263 3.53 -11.34 8.94
C TRP A 263 3.95 -11.13 10.38
N TYR A 264 4.77 -12.03 10.90
CA TYR A 264 5.26 -11.92 12.27
C TYR A 264 6.76 -11.70 12.32
N ALA A 265 7.19 -10.95 13.31
CA ALA A 265 8.59 -10.80 13.67
C ALA A 265 8.74 -10.74 15.19
N ARG A 266 9.97 -10.80 15.65
CA ARG A 266 10.32 -10.52 17.04
C ARG A 266 11.65 -9.80 17.13
N ASP A 267 11.85 -9.10 18.24
CA ASP A 267 13.16 -8.64 18.66
C ASP A 267 13.49 -9.18 20.06
N ASP A 268 14.30 -8.46 20.83
CA ASP A 268 14.70 -8.83 22.19
C ASP A 268 13.64 -8.55 23.26
N ARG A 269 12.53 -7.88 22.94
CA ARG A 269 11.49 -7.47 23.90
C ARG A 269 10.05 -7.70 23.44
N TYR A 270 9.83 -7.69 22.14
CA TYR A 270 8.50 -7.61 21.54
C TYR A 270 8.28 -8.69 20.48
N VAL A 271 7.01 -9.08 20.35
CA VAL A 271 6.47 -9.75 19.17
C VAL A 271 5.78 -8.70 18.32
N TYR A 272 5.96 -8.79 17.01
CA TYR A 272 5.33 -7.93 16.02
C TYR A 272 4.39 -8.76 15.15
N ALA A 273 3.20 -8.23 14.89
CA ALA A 273 2.25 -8.76 13.94
C ALA A 273 1.86 -7.65 12.97
N PHE A 274 2.13 -7.83 11.68
CA PHE A 274 1.74 -6.91 10.64
C PHE A 274 0.66 -7.56 9.79
N ASP A 275 -0.46 -6.90 9.60
CA ASP A 275 -1.57 -7.43 8.80
C ASP A 275 -1.57 -6.94 7.35
N GLY A 276 -0.64 -6.06 6.97
CA GLY A 276 -0.56 -5.47 5.64
C GLY A 276 -0.98 -4.01 5.62
N ALA A 277 -1.74 -3.55 6.62
CA ALA A 277 -2.13 -2.16 6.79
C ALA A 277 -1.61 -1.58 8.12
N GLN A 278 -1.62 -2.38 9.19
CA GLN A 278 -1.25 -1.98 10.54
C GLN A 278 -0.24 -2.94 11.16
N LEU A 279 0.77 -2.35 11.80
CA LEU A 279 1.69 -3.07 12.68
C LEU A 279 1.13 -3.10 14.10
N TRP A 280 1.19 -4.27 14.73
CA TRP A 280 0.87 -4.51 16.12
C TRP A 280 2.11 -4.97 16.86
N ARG A 281 2.32 -4.49 18.08
CA ARG A 281 3.48 -4.83 18.90
C ARG A 281 3.04 -5.29 20.28
N TYR A 282 3.55 -6.42 20.71
CA TYR A 282 3.18 -7.05 21.97
C TYR A 282 4.41 -7.23 22.86
N PRO A 283 4.43 -6.66 24.08
CA PRO A 283 5.42 -7.02 25.08
C PRO A 283 5.36 -8.52 25.35
N THR A 284 6.51 -9.16 25.46
CA THR A 284 6.56 -10.59 25.79
C THR A 284 7.71 -10.87 26.76
N PRO A 285 7.50 -11.73 27.78
CA PRO A 285 8.56 -12.07 28.74
C PRO A 285 9.65 -12.96 28.11
N ASN A 286 9.36 -13.64 26.99
CA ASN A 286 10.32 -14.50 26.32
C ASN A 286 10.11 -14.48 24.80
N PRO A 287 10.64 -13.47 24.09
CA PRO A 287 10.50 -13.38 22.63
C PRO A 287 11.07 -14.59 21.90
N LYS A 288 12.14 -15.21 22.43
CA LYS A 288 12.79 -16.39 21.81
C LYS A 288 11.91 -17.63 21.82
N ALA A 289 10.88 -17.68 22.65
CA ALA A 289 9.90 -18.77 22.67
C ALA A 289 8.82 -18.63 21.59
N LEU A 290 8.81 -17.54 20.82
CA LEU A 290 7.83 -17.31 19.76
C LEU A 290 7.85 -18.44 18.73
N ARG A 291 6.67 -18.99 18.47
CA ARG A 291 6.43 -19.97 17.41
C ARG A 291 5.27 -19.50 16.55
N VAL A 292 5.37 -19.81 15.26
CA VAL A 292 4.32 -19.52 14.29
C VAL A 292 3.87 -20.84 13.70
N THR A 293 2.57 -21.09 13.72
CA THR A 293 1.95 -22.21 13.03
C THR A 293 1.46 -21.75 11.66
N TRP A 294 1.59 -22.62 10.68
CA TRP A 294 1.23 -22.35 9.30
C TRP A 294 0.08 -23.25 8.90
N GLN A 295 -0.96 -22.65 8.33
CA GLN A 295 -2.08 -23.38 7.77
C GLN A 295 -2.24 -22.98 6.30
N THR A 296 -2.46 -23.98 5.44
CA THR A 296 -2.84 -23.72 4.06
C THR A 296 -4.34 -23.47 4.01
N THR A 297 -4.74 -22.35 3.42
CA THR A 297 -6.12 -21.95 3.24
C THR A 297 -6.40 -21.77 1.75
N HIS A 298 -7.59 -22.17 1.32
CA HIS A 298 -8.05 -21.98 -0.05
C HIS A 298 -8.80 -20.64 -0.15
N SER A 299 -8.44 -19.80 -1.12
CA SER A 299 -9.12 -18.52 -1.30
C SER A 299 -10.50 -18.71 -1.93
N GLY A 300 -11.56 -18.33 -1.18
CA GLY A 300 -12.95 -18.61 -1.55
C GLY A 300 -13.61 -17.62 -2.52
N TYR A 301 -13.00 -16.48 -2.83
CA TYR A 301 -13.63 -15.41 -3.61
C TYR A 301 -12.89 -15.09 -4.92
N GLY A 302 -13.05 -15.93 -5.95
CA GLY A 302 -12.56 -15.62 -7.31
C GLY A 302 -11.09 -15.91 -7.60
N TYR A 303 -10.31 -16.36 -6.61
CA TYR A 303 -8.88 -16.61 -6.77
C TYR A 303 -8.52 -18.08 -6.98
N TRP A 304 -9.22 -19.02 -6.32
CA TRP A 304 -8.98 -20.48 -6.44
C TRP A 304 -7.52 -20.93 -6.24
N VAL A 305 -6.74 -20.19 -5.43
CA VAL A 305 -5.34 -20.51 -5.10
C VAL A 305 -5.22 -20.82 -3.60
N ASP A 306 -4.36 -21.77 -3.29
CA ASP A 306 -3.93 -22.08 -1.93
C ASP A 306 -2.89 -21.07 -1.46
N TYR A 307 -3.10 -20.45 -0.30
CA TYR A 307 -2.14 -19.56 0.34
C TYR A 307 -1.91 -19.98 1.79
N ARG A 308 -0.75 -19.61 2.35
CA ARG A 308 -0.42 -19.90 3.75
C ARG A 308 -0.77 -18.74 4.65
N ILE A 309 -1.55 -19.03 5.69
CA ILE A 309 -1.80 -18.12 6.80
C ILE A 309 -0.95 -18.53 7.99
N ALA A 310 -0.43 -17.51 8.66
CA ALA A 310 0.39 -17.64 9.85
C ALA A 310 -0.45 -17.33 11.09
N GLN A 311 -0.28 -18.10 12.16
CA GLN A 311 -0.83 -17.79 13.47
C GLN A 311 0.24 -17.88 14.55
N LEU A 312 0.16 -16.99 15.54
CA LEU A 312 1.02 -17.03 16.71
C LEU A 312 0.60 -18.19 17.62
N ASP A 313 1.57 -19.01 18.03
CA ASP A 313 1.36 -20.08 19.01
C ASP A 313 1.50 -19.52 20.43
N GLY A 314 0.38 -19.06 20.99
CA GLY A 314 0.31 -18.48 22.32
C GLY A 314 -1.00 -17.75 22.56
N ALA A 315 -1.01 -16.88 23.56
CA ALA A 315 -2.17 -16.10 23.95
C ALA A 315 -1.82 -14.62 24.11
N LEU A 316 -2.66 -13.75 23.52
CA LEU A 316 -2.67 -12.33 23.83
C LEU A 316 -3.48 -12.11 25.11
N MET A 317 -2.97 -11.28 26.01
CA MET A 317 -3.53 -11.04 27.34
C MET A 317 -4.26 -9.70 27.40
N GLU A 318 -5.22 -9.52 28.33
CA GLU A 318 -6.02 -8.30 28.45
C GLU A 318 -5.20 -7.04 28.82
N ASP A 319 -3.96 -7.23 29.27
CA ASP A 319 -2.99 -6.16 29.51
C ASP A 319 -2.15 -5.79 28.27
N GLY A 320 -2.33 -6.49 27.15
CA GLY A 320 -1.62 -6.29 25.89
C GLY A 320 -0.35 -7.13 25.71
N SER A 321 0.04 -7.93 26.70
CA SER A 321 1.19 -8.82 26.60
C SER A 321 0.89 -10.09 25.78
N PHE A 322 1.89 -10.60 25.06
CA PHE A 322 1.80 -11.90 24.38
C PHE A 322 2.62 -12.95 25.13
N ILE A 323 1.98 -14.07 25.45
CA ILE A 323 2.58 -15.21 26.14
C ILE A 323 2.58 -16.43 25.21
N ALA A 324 3.78 -16.85 24.78
CA ALA A 324 3.94 -18.04 23.95
C ALA A 324 3.50 -19.32 24.68
N THR A 325 3.01 -20.31 23.94
CA THR A 325 2.61 -21.60 24.51
C THR A 325 3.76 -22.27 25.28
N GLY A 326 3.48 -22.71 26.51
CA GLY A 326 4.46 -23.33 27.40
C GLY A 326 5.25 -22.35 28.27
N ILE A 327 5.04 -21.04 28.13
CA ILE A 327 5.59 -20.03 29.04
C ILE A 327 4.62 -19.80 30.20
N PRO A 328 5.07 -19.80 31.47
CA PRO A 328 4.22 -19.48 32.61
C PRO A 328 3.56 -18.11 32.49
N ARG A 329 2.27 -18.02 32.82
CA ARG A 329 1.50 -16.76 32.82
C ARG A 329 1.09 -16.38 34.24
N ASP A 330 0.98 -15.08 34.49
CA ASP A 330 0.34 -14.57 35.70
C ASP A 330 -1.16 -14.97 35.68
N PRO A 331 -1.64 -15.77 36.64
CA PRO A 331 -3.03 -16.21 36.67
C PRO A 331 -4.04 -15.08 36.93
N SER A 332 -3.59 -13.91 37.40
CA SER A 332 -4.44 -12.74 37.62
C SER A 332 -4.82 -12.01 36.33
N VAL A 333 -4.01 -12.17 35.27
CA VAL A 333 -4.26 -11.56 33.96
C VAL A 333 -5.01 -12.56 33.08
N LYS A 334 -6.16 -12.13 32.56
CA LYS A 334 -6.98 -12.96 31.68
C LYS A 334 -6.51 -12.85 30.23
N THR A 335 -6.81 -13.87 29.45
CA THR A 335 -6.62 -13.87 28.00
C THR A 335 -7.55 -12.84 27.36
N ALA A 336 -7.02 -12.02 26.47
CA ALA A 336 -7.81 -11.10 25.67
C ALA A 336 -8.76 -11.90 24.79
N TYR A 337 -9.93 -11.34 24.50
CA TYR A 337 -10.97 -12.06 23.80
C TYR A 337 -11.62 -11.15 22.76
N VAL A 338 -12.07 -11.78 21.67
CA VAL A 338 -12.78 -11.10 20.59
C VAL A 338 -14.19 -10.79 21.07
N LYS A 339 -14.62 -9.54 20.89
CA LYS A 339 -15.94 -9.07 21.34
C LYS A 339 -16.51 -8.04 20.37
N THR A 340 -17.83 -7.96 20.30
CA THR A 340 -18.55 -6.96 19.48
C THR A 340 -18.82 -5.64 20.21
N ASP A 341 -18.58 -5.56 21.52
CA ASP A 341 -18.82 -4.33 22.28
C ASP A 341 -17.81 -3.25 21.82
N GLY A 342 -18.25 -2.01 21.61
CA GLY A 342 -17.40 -0.93 21.10
C GLY A 342 -16.27 -0.50 22.05
N THR A 343 -15.60 0.60 21.72
CA THR A 343 -14.47 1.14 22.50
C THR A 343 -14.91 1.78 23.82
N PHE A 344 -16.07 2.44 23.83
CA PHE A 344 -16.60 3.17 24.98
C PHE A 344 -17.80 2.46 25.59
N ASP A 345 -17.89 2.50 26.92
CA ASP A 345 -19.03 2.04 27.71
C ASP A 345 -19.49 3.17 28.62
N ILE A 346 -20.74 3.60 28.43
CA ILE A 346 -21.37 4.69 29.18
C ILE A 346 -22.29 4.07 30.23
N GLY A 347 -21.73 3.79 31.40
CA GLY A 347 -22.47 3.24 32.54
C GLY A 347 -23.28 4.29 33.28
N LYS A 348 -24.06 3.85 34.29
CA LYS A 348 -24.87 4.76 35.13
C LYS A 348 -24.04 5.72 35.97
N THR A 349 -22.85 5.31 36.39
CA THR A 349 -22.00 6.03 37.36
C THR A 349 -20.60 6.32 36.86
N ALA A 350 -20.20 5.72 35.74
CA ALA A 350 -18.86 5.88 35.19
C ALA A 350 -18.88 5.66 33.67
N VAL A 351 -17.99 6.38 32.99
CA VAL A 351 -17.65 6.12 31.59
C VAL A 351 -16.35 5.32 31.58
N ARG A 352 -16.32 4.27 30.78
CA ARG A 352 -15.17 3.39 30.61
C ARG A 352 -14.76 3.34 29.15
N TRP A 353 -13.49 3.07 28.91
CA TRP A 353 -12.95 2.81 27.59
C TRP A 353 -12.02 1.59 27.64
N ARG A 354 -11.71 1.00 26.49
CA ARG A 354 -10.77 -0.12 26.38
C ARG A 354 -10.02 -0.07 25.06
N LYS A 355 -8.93 -0.81 24.98
CA LYS A 355 -8.04 -0.85 23.82
C LYS A 355 -8.42 -2.01 22.90
N VAL A 356 -8.42 -1.80 21.60
CA VAL A 356 -8.18 -2.90 20.65
C VAL A 356 -6.70 -3.29 20.79
N LEU A 357 -6.45 -4.60 20.87
CA LEU A 357 -5.11 -5.15 21.06
C LEU A 357 -4.61 -5.92 19.84
N SER A 358 -5.44 -6.17 18.83
CA SER A 358 -5.04 -6.98 17.69
C SER A 358 -5.85 -6.67 16.42
N PRO A 359 -5.38 -7.12 15.25
CA PRO A 359 -6.13 -7.00 14.01
C PRO A 359 -7.42 -7.83 13.99
N ASP A 360 -7.51 -8.86 14.85
CA ASP A 360 -8.69 -9.72 14.97
C ASP A 360 -9.76 -9.14 15.91
N GLY A 361 -9.49 -7.98 16.50
CA GLY A 361 -10.41 -7.32 17.43
C GLY A 361 -10.40 -7.95 18.82
N GLU A 362 -9.28 -8.53 19.27
CA GLU A 362 -9.11 -8.85 20.68
C GLU A 362 -9.07 -7.55 21.52
N TRP A 363 -9.83 -7.53 22.61
CA TRP A 363 -9.96 -6.34 23.45
C TRP A 363 -9.20 -6.48 24.76
N GLY A 364 -8.62 -5.36 25.20
CA GLY A 364 -8.05 -5.22 26.53
C GLY A 364 -9.09 -4.95 27.61
N ARG A 365 -8.60 -4.80 28.84
CA ARG A 365 -9.43 -4.47 30.01
C ARG A 365 -10.06 -3.08 29.92
N TRP A 366 -11.24 -2.95 30.50
CA TRP A 366 -11.91 -1.67 30.71
C TRP A 366 -11.13 -0.78 31.68
N GLN A 367 -11.09 0.51 31.37
CA GLN A 367 -10.46 1.56 32.16
C GLN A 367 -11.44 2.71 32.31
N THR A 368 -11.62 3.19 33.55
CA THR A 368 -12.49 4.33 33.84
C THR A 368 -11.87 5.62 33.33
N ILE A 369 -12.66 6.44 32.63
CA ILE A 369 -12.29 7.81 32.30
C ILE A 369 -12.59 8.66 33.54
N PRO A 370 -11.58 9.33 34.14
CA PRO A 370 -11.80 10.11 35.35
C PRO A 370 -12.54 11.43 35.04
N ASN A 371 -13.27 11.95 36.02
CA ASN A 371 -13.84 13.30 36.00
C ASN A 371 -14.82 13.60 34.84
N VAL A 372 -15.52 12.58 34.35
CA VAL A 372 -16.59 12.74 33.35
C VAL A 372 -17.93 12.33 33.95
N ASP A 373 -18.96 13.12 33.65
CA ASP A 373 -20.34 12.80 33.99
C ASP A 373 -20.92 11.95 32.86
N PRO A 374 -21.31 10.68 33.12
CA PRO A 374 -21.88 9.81 32.08
C PRO A 374 -23.10 10.39 31.38
N SER A 375 -23.90 11.24 32.05
CA SER A 375 -25.10 11.85 31.47
C SER A 375 -24.81 12.89 30.39
N GLN A 376 -23.58 13.43 30.35
CA GLN A 376 -23.12 14.44 29.39
C GLN A 376 -22.08 13.90 28.40
N PHE A 377 -21.76 12.61 28.48
CA PHE A 377 -20.81 11.95 27.61
C PHE A 377 -21.55 11.37 26.41
N HIS A 378 -21.30 11.91 25.22
CA HIS A 378 -22.03 11.56 24.01
C HIS A 378 -21.14 10.80 23.04
N LEU A 379 -21.56 9.60 22.67
CA LEU A 379 -20.87 8.83 21.64
C LEU A 379 -21.12 9.50 20.27
N VAL A 380 -20.05 9.81 19.55
CA VAL A 380 -20.12 10.24 18.15
C VAL A 380 -20.17 9.00 17.27
N ASN A 381 -19.29 8.04 17.53
CA ASN A 381 -19.25 6.70 16.92
C ASN A 381 -18.43 5.75 17.83
N ASP A 382 -18.16 4.53 17.37
CA ASP A 382 -17.50 3.50 18.18
C ASP A 382 -16.10 3.85 18.69
N ARG A 383 -15.45 4.89 18.17
CA ARG A 383 -14.08 5.30 18.52
C ARG A 383 -13.95 6.77 18.93
N ILE A 384 -15.00 7.56 18.82
CA ILE A 384 -15.00 8.98 19.18
C ILE A 384 -16.21 9.27 20.05
N ALA A 385 -15.96 9.97 21.16
CA ALA A 385 -17.00 10.52 22.00
C ALA A 385 -16.70 11.98 22.36
N GLN A 386 -17.72 12.73 22.75
CA GLN A 386 -17.62 14.11 23.16
C GLN A 386 -18.08 14.25 24.61
N TYR A 387 -17.34 15.05 25.38
CA TYR A 387 -17.79 15.58 26.66
C TYR A 387 -17.39 17.05 26.75
N LYS A 388 -18.39 17.92 26.85
CA LYS A 388 -18.23 19.39 26.78
C LYS A 388 -17.49 19.79 25.48
N ASN A 389 -16.44 20.60 25.58
CA ASN A 389 -15.62 21.03 24.46
C ASN A 389 -14.45 20.08 24.17
N ARG A 390 -14.52 18.81 24.55
CA ARG A 390 -13.44 17.84 24.33
C ARG A 390 -13.93 16.61 23.60
N LEU A 391 -13.15 16.16 22.63
CA LEU A 391 -13.29 14.84 22.04
C LEU A 391 -12.35 13.85 22.73
N TYR A 392 -12.89 12.69 23.04
CA TYR A 392 -12.20 11.50 23.49
C TYR A 392 -12.10 10.57 22.29
N ILE A 393 -10.88 10.34 21.82
CA ILE A 393 -10.60 9.63 20.57
C ILE A 393 -9.78 8.41 20.92
N ALA A 394 -10.32 7.21 20.66
CA ALA A 394 -9.54 5.99 20.67
C ALA A 394 -8.72 5.92 19.38
N ARG A 395 -7.48 6.37 19.48
CA ARG A 395 -6.56 6.44 18.34
C ARG A 395 -5.64 5.24 18.35
N LEU A 396 -5.57 4.55 17.21
CA LEU A 396 -4.62 3.46 17.04
C LEU A 396 -3.22 4.05 16.82
N SER A 397 -2.25 3.62 17.62
CA SER A 397 -0.85 4.03 17.44
C SER A 397 -0.21 3.30 16.24
N PRO A 398 0.96 3.75 15.74
CA PRO A 398 1.71 3.02 14.72
C PRO A 398 2.06 1.57 15.12
N PHE A 399 2.00 1.23 16.41
CA PHE A 399 2.27 -0.11 16.92
C PHE A 399 1.00 -0.89 17.29
N GLY A 400 -0.18 -0.45 16.83
CA GLY A 400 -1.43 -1.18 17.05
C GLY A 400 -1.91 -1.13 18.50
N GLU A 401 -1.31 -0.29 19.33
CA GLU A 401 -1.78 -0.10 20.70
C GLU A 401 -2.71 1.11 20.70
N ASP A 402 -3.98 0.91 21.06
CA ASP A 402 -4.92 2.01 21.23
C ASP A 402 -4.49 2.93 22.37
N GLN A 403 -4.60 4.23 22.11
CA GLN A 403 -4.43 5.29 23.08
C GLN A 403 -5.68 6.18 23.11
N LEU A 404 -6.09 6.57 24.31
CA LEU A 404 -7.15 7.55 24.48
C LEU A 404 -6.55 8.94 24.39
N GLU A 405 -6.75 9.58 23.24
CA GLU A 405 -6.36 10.97 23.00
C GLU A 405 -7.52 11.90 23.38
N THR A 406 -7.18 13.07 23.92
CA THR A 406 -8.14 14.14 24.16
C THR A 406 -7.83 15.32 23.26
N LEU A 407 -8.80 15.74 22.46
CA LEU A 407 -8.70 16.92 21.59
C LEU A 407 -9.64 18.01 22.11
N GLU A 408 -9.12 19.21 22.36
CA GLU A 408 -9.93 20.37 22.71
C GLU A 408 -10.53 21.02 21.46
N LEU A 409 -11.83 21.29 21.51
CA LEU A 409 -12.59 21.96 20.47
C LEU A 409 -12.68 23.46 20.81
N ASP A 410 -12.60 24.28 19.77
CA ASP A 410 -12.80 25.74 19.86
C ASP A 410 -14.28 26.14 20.05
N SER A 411 -15.17 25.15 20.06
CA SER A 411 -16.60 25.27 20.33
C SER A 411 -17.11 24.08 21.15
N ALA A 412 -18.13 24.33 21.96
CA ALA A 412 -18.89 23.28 22.67
C ALA A 412 -20.06 22.72 21.85
N THR A 413 -20.16 23.09 20.56
CA THR A 413 -21.20 22.56 19.66
C THR A 413 -21.14 21.03 19.61
N PRO A 414 -22.29 20.34 19.57
CA PRO A 414 -22.32 18.89 19.37
C PRO A 414 -21.56 18.47 18.11
N PHE A 415 -20.61 17.56 18.29
CA PHE A 415 -19.81 16.97 17.23
C PHE A 415 -20.61 15.84 16.60
N LEU A 416 -20.86 15.93 15.29
CA LEU A 416 -21.72 14.98 14.60
C LEU A 416 -20.90 13.87 13.95
N ASN A 417 -21.51 12.69 13.79
CA ASN A 417 -20.96 11.58 13.04
C ASN A 417 -20.98 11.86 11.52
N ARG A 418 -20.08 12.73 11.07
CA ARG A 418 -19.92 13.13 9.67
C ARG A 418 -18.45 13.45 9.38
N ARG A 419 -18.12 13.48 8.09
CA ARG A 419 -16.75 13.67 7.59
C ARG A 419 -16.09 14.96 8.04
N ILE A 420 -16.81 16.08 8.05
CA ILE A 420 -16.29 17.38 8.50
C ILE A 420 -17.24 17.99 9.54
N ASN A 421 -16.67 18.49 10.64
CA ASN A 421 -17.36 19.34 11.60
C ASN A 421 -16.73 20.74 11.62
N ALA A 422 -17.56 21.76 11.78
CA ALA A 422 -17.13 23.15 11.84
C ALA A 422 -16.96 23.59 13.30
N GLY A 423 -15.80 24.17 13.59
CA GLY A 423 -15.51 24.97 14.78
C GLY A 423 -15.67 26.46 14.52
N LYS A 424 -15.17 27.27 15.45
CA LYS A 424 -15.11 28.74 15.31
C LYS A 424 -13.96 29.19 14.40
N GLU A 425 -12.79 28.61 14.60
CA GLU A 425 -11.53 28.95 13.91
C GLU A 425 -10.94 27.74 13.17
N HIS A 426 -11.46 26.54 13.44
CA HIS A 426 -10.97 25.29 12.87
C HIS A 426 -12.09 24.48 12.19
N GLY A 427 -11.70 23.72 11.19
CA GLY A 427 -12.44 22.56 10.71
C GLY A 427 -11.85 21.28 11.29
N TYR A 428 -12.72 20.31 11.53
CA TYR A 428 -12.37 19.01 12.09
C TYR A 428 -12.76 17.92 11.09
N PHE A 429 -11.79 17.33 10.41
CA PHE A 429 -12.00 16.24 9.46
C PHE A 429 -11.80 14.89 10.13
N MET A 430 -12.85 14.07 10.13
CA MET A 430 -12.85 12.72 10.65
C MET A 430 -12.28 11.75 9.62
N ARG A 431 -11.07 11.25 9.90
CA ARG A 431 -10.42 10.23 9.08
C ARG A 431 -11.03 8.87 9.39
N ASP A 432 -11.43 8.18 8.33
CA ASP A 432 -11.92 6.81 8.38
C ASP A 432 -10.83 5.91 7.82
N SER A 433 -9.94 5.48 8.71
CA SER A 433 -9.08 4.36 8.39
C SER A 433 -9.72 3.14 9.03
N GLN A 434 -9.77 2.03 8.27
CA GLN A 434 -10.34 0.75 8.72
C GLN A 434 -9.75 0.27 10.05
N GLN A 435 -8.61 0.82 10.48
CA GLN A 435 -7.88 0.41 11.68
C GLN A 435 -7.77 1.53 12.72
N GLY A 436 -8.25 2.75 12.48
CA GLY A 436 -8.19 3.81 13.49
C GLY A 436 -8.82 5.12 13.04
N GLN A 437 -9.72 5.66 13.86
CA GLN A 437 -10.24 6.99 13.62
C GLN A 437 -9.33 8.05 14.23
N GLY A 438 -9.09 9.10 13.46
CA GLY A 438 -8.34 10.27 13.88
C GLY A 438 -9.06 11.54 13.44
N ILE A 439 -8.82 12.64 14.14
CA ILE A 439 -9.31 13.96 13.76
C ILE A 439 -8.15 14.78 13.21
N GLN A 440 -8.26 15.18 11.94
CA GLN A 440 -7.40 16.22 11.38
C GLN A 440 -8.02 17.58 11.66
N VAL A 441 -7.29 18.40 12.40
CA VAL A 441 -7.65 19.80 12.64
C VAL A 441 -7.01 20.65 11.54
N PHE A 442 -7.77 21.56 10.95
CA PHE A 442 -7.26 22.50 9.95
C PHE A 442 -7.84 23.90 10.18
N SER A 443 -7.06 24.94 9.88
CA SER A 443 -7.54 26.32 9.96
C SER A 443 -8.51 26.65 8.84
N ILE A 444 -9.52 27.46 9.14
CA ILE A 444 -10.53 27.92 8.17
C ILE A 444 -10.44 29.43 7.93
N SER A 445 -10.81 29.87 6.74
CA SER A 445 -10.86 31.28 6.36
C SER A 445 -12.30 31.80 6.51
N GLY A 446 -12.67 32.21 7.71
CA GLY A 446 -14.05 32.61 8.04
C GLY A 446 -14.97 31.40 8.31
N PRO A 447 -16.31 31.58 8.33
CA PRO A 447 -17.23 30.51 8.70
C PRO A 447 -17.18 29.32 7.73
N LEU A 448 -17.01 28.11 8.27
CA LEU A 448 -17.04 26.88 7.48
C LEU A 448 -18.48 26.39 7.29
N LYS A 449 -18.93 26.31 6.04
CA LYS A 449 -20.20 25.71 5.65
C LYS A 449 -19.99 24.26 5.22
N VAL A 450 -20.63 23.33 5.91
CA VAL A 450 -20.51 21.89 5.67
C VAL A 450 -21.73 21.39 4.91
N THR A 451 -21.50 20.67 3.81
CA THR A 451 -22.52 19.94 3.05
C THR A 451 -22.28 18.43 3.18
N GLU A 452 -23.11 17.62 2.53
CA GLU A 452 -22.94 16.16 2.52
C GLU A 452 -21.66 15.70 1.79
N ARG A 453 -21.24 16.41 0.73
CA ARG A 453 -20.14 15.96 -0.16
C ARG A 453 -18.88 16.83 -0.13
N PHE A 454 -18.98 18.05 0.37
CA PHE A 454 -17.88 19.00 0.48
C PHE A 454 -18.14 20.00 1.62
N ALA A 455 -17.12 20.74 2.03
CA ALA A 455 -17.27 21.92 2.87
C ALA A 455 -16.60 23.11 2.18
N TYR A 456 -16.94 24.33 2.57
CA TYR A 456 -16.27 25.51 2.05
C TYR A 456 -16.27 26.65 3.06
N ASP A 457 -15.23 27.47 3.00
CA ASP A 457 -15.11 28.73 3.74
C ASP A 457 -15.06 29.91 2.75
N ASN A 458 -14.55 31.08 3.16
CA ASN A 458 -14.51 32.24 2.28
C ASN A 458 -13.45 32.16 1.16
N ARG A 459 -12.53 31.21 1.21
CA ARG A 459 -11.39 31.10 0.28
C ARG A 459 -11.24 29.72 -0.36
N TYR A 460 -11.68 28.69 0.32
CA TYR A 460 -11.38 27.31 -0.03
C TYR A 460 -12.62 26.43 -0.06
N VAL A 461 -12.56 25.44 -0.94
CA VAL A 461 -13.45 24.28 -0.96
C VAL A 461 -12.66 23.07 -0.48
N TYR A 462 -13.24 22.35 0.46
CA TYR A 462 -12.70 21.15 1.08
C TYR A 462 -13.48 19.94 0.57
N THR A 463 -12.77 18.99 -0.03
CA THR A 463 -13.33 17.70 -0.49
C THR A 463 -12.52 16.57 0.12
N TRP A 464 -13.04 15.34 0.11
CA TRP A 464 -12.34 14.21 0.71
C TRP A 464 -12.53 12.94 -0.09
N ILE A 465 -11.53 12.06 -0.06
CA ILE A 465 -11.64 10.69 -0.58
C ILE A 465 -11.10 9.80 0.53
N GLY A 466 -11.95 8.96 1.11
CA GLY A 466 -11.57 8.13 2.22
C GLY A 466 -11.09 8.95 3.43
N SER A 467 -9.89 8.63 3.90
CA SER A 467 -9.17 9.32 4.97
C SER A 467 -8.37 10.56 4.55
N GLN A 468 -8.41 10.94 3.26
CA GLN A 468 -7.66 12.08 2.77
C GLN A 468 -8.54 13.31 2.55
N LEU A 469 -8.18 14.41 3.21
CA LEU A 469 -8.74 15.74 2.95
C LEU A 469 -7.99 16.41 1.81
N TYR A 470 -8.72 17.16 0.98
CA TYR A 470 -8.21 17.97 -0.12
C TYR A 470 -8.73 19.40 0.03
N ARG A 471 -7.93 20.37 -0.39
CA ARG A 471 -8.30 21.79 -0.34
C ARG A 471 -8.01 22.45 -1.69
N THR A 472 -9.02 23.11 -2.25
CA THR A 472 -8.92 23.83 -3.51
C THR A 472 -9.27 25.29 -3.29
N ALA A 473 -8.39 26.20 -3.72
CA ALA A 473 -8.69 27.64 -3.69
C ALA A 473 -9.78 27.97 -4.71
N SER A 474 -10.77 28.75 -4.29
CA SER A 474 -11.85 29.20 -5.17
C SER A 474 -12.16 30.68 -4.92
N PRO A 475 -12.32 31.50 -5.97
CA PRO A 475 -12.77 32.89 -5.84
C PRO A 475 -14.25 33.02 -5.46
N CYS A 476 -15.04 31.95 -5.56
CA CYS A 476 -16.44 31.91 -5.13
C CYS A 476 -16.82 30.51 -4.61
N PRO A 477 -16.30 30.12 -3.42
CA PRO A 477 -16.50 28.77 -2.89
C PRO A 477 -17.98 28.41 -2.70
N ASP A 478 -18.83 29.41 -2.44
CA ASP A 478 -20.28 29.29 -2.26
C ASP A 478 -21.05 28.88 -3.52
N LYS A 479 -20.42 28.96 -4.69
CA LYS A 479 -20.99 28.51 -5.98
C LYS A 479 -20.63 27.07 -6.35
N THR A 480 -19.87 26.39 -5.49
CA THR A 480 -19.56 24.97 -5.65
C THR A 480 -20.84 24.15 -5.59
N HIS A 481 -20.98 23.21 -6.50
CA HIS A 481 -22.15 22.35 -6.58
C HIS A 481 -21.77 20.96 -7.09
N THR A 482 -22.66 20.00 -6.85
CA THR A 482 -22.51 18.61 -7.32
C THR A 482 -23.36 18.38 -8.56
N LEU A 483 -22.82 17.72 -9.57
CA LEU A 483 -23.60 17.23 -10.69
C LEU A 483 -24.52 16.11 -10.20
N ASN A 484 -25.83 16.37 -10.12
CA ASN A 484 -26.85 15.37 -9.75
C ASN A 484 -26.99 14.32 -10.87
N ARG A 485 -26.10 13.33 -10.90
CA ARG A 485 -26.30 12.10 -11.67
C ARG A 485 -26.61 10.97 -10.69
N ASN A 486 -27.73 10.29 -10.89
CA ASN A 486 -28.06 9.01 -10.24
C ASN A 486 -26.97 7.98 -10.57
N ILE A 487 -25.95 7.87 -9.73
CA ILE A 487 -24.90 6.88 -9.89
C ILE A 487 -24.73 6.22 -8.51
N MET A 488 -24.73 4.89 -8.49
CA MET A 488 -24.44 4.06 -7.30
C MET A 488 -23.08 4.34 -6.63
N TYR A 489 -22.28 5.28 -7.15
CA TYR A 489 -20.91 5.55 -6.76
C TYR A 489 -20.68 7.07 -6.70
N THR A 490 -20.33 7.59 -5.51
CA THR A 490 -20.00 9.00 -5.31
C THR A 490 -18.51 9.25 -5.62
N ASN A 491 -18.20 10.19 -6.51
CA ASN A 491 -16.83 10.57 -6.85
C ASN A 491 -16.62 12.08 -6.72
N ASN A 492 -15.49 12.55 -6.18
CA ASN A 492 -15.18 13.99 -6.12
C ASN A 492 -15.14 14.65 -7.51
N LYS A 493 -14.97 13.87 -8.59
CA LYS A 493 -15.12 14.37 -9.97
C LYS A 493 -16.50 14.98 -10.28
N ASP A 494 -17.53 14.65 -9.49
CA ASP A 494 -18.87 15.24 -9.65
C ASP A 494 -19.01 16.62 -8.99
N ILE A 495 -18.02 17.03 -8.18
CA ILE A 495 -18.02 18.31 -7.47
C ILE A 495 -17.38 19.36 -8.38
N ILE A 496 -18.18 20.33 -8.82
CA ILE A 496 -17.73 21.42 -9.68
C ILE A 496 -17.27 22.57 -8.81
N ILE A 497 -15.95 22.74 -8.73
CA ILE A 497 -15.30 23.84 -8.02
C ILE A 497 -14.92 24.91 -9.04
N ILE A 498 -15.45 26.12 -8.88
CA ILE A 498 -15.07 27.24 -9.73
C ILE A 498 -13.67 27.72 -9.30
N THR A 499 -12.67 27.63 -10.17
CA THR A 499 -11.29 28.04 -9.87
C THR A 499 -10.92 29.37 -10.54
N GLN A 500 -11.73 29.85 -11.49
CA GLN A 500 -11.50 31.10 -12.21
C GLN A 500 -12.51 32.19 -11.83
N ALA A 501 -12.02 33.38 -11.51
CA ALA A 501 -12.87 34.49 -11.04
C ALA A 501 -13.95 34.92 -12.05
N GLN A 502 -13.68 34.79 -13.35
CA GLN A 502 -14.61 35.17 -14.42
C GLN A 502 -15.86 34.28 -14.46
N GLU A 503 -15.75 33.02 -14.04
CA GLU A 503 -16.84 32.05 -14.04
C GLU A 503 -17.82 32.27 -12.88
N CYS A 504 -17.37 32.93 -11.81
CA CYS A 504 -18.20 33.30 -10.68
C CYS A 504 -19.38 34.20 -11.06
N GLN A 505 -19.35 34.91 -12.19
CA GLN A 505 -20.47 35.75 -12.62
C GLN A 505 -21.49 35.02 -13.51
N LYS A 506 -21.09 33.94 -14.19
CA LYS A 506 -21.94 33.22 -15.15
C LYS A 506 -22.96 32.29 -14.49
N SER A 507 -22.70 31.81 -13.28
CA SER A 507 -23.57 30.83 -12.58
C SER A 507 -24.84 31.42 -11.94
N ARG A 508 -25.26 32.64 -12.33
CA ARG A 508 -26.45 33.35 -11.81
C ARG A 508 -27.65 33.32 -12.78
N ARG A 509 -27.59 32.55 -13.87
CA ARG A 509 -28.70 32.37 -14.81
C ARG A 509 -29.37 31.03 -14.65
#